data_AF-A0A419DEQ3-F1
#
_entry.id   AF-A0A419DEQ3-F1
#
_cell.length_a   1.000
_cell.length_b   1.000
_cell.length_c   1.000
_cell.angle_alpha   90.00
_cell.angle_beta   90.00
_cell.angle_gamma   90.00
#
_symmetry.space_group_name_H-M   'P 1'
#
loop_
_entity.id
_entity.type
_entity.pdbx_description
1 polymer ?
#
loop_
_entity_poly.entity_id
_entity_poly.type
_entity_poly.pdbx_seq_one_letter_code
_entity_poly.pdbx_strand_id
1 'polypeptide(L)'
;MKAQRLIVVVMMTSLVAVTGCFHTNTVYAPDLTFITPLPLVNVSQMRGDYASDVKAADARYAGQQFYFGQLKVTEVSKALYPLRATEEYVLVGNVKFKPRYASDLWDIGEGTLIEVTGQVQGYLWNYIVVQDCLIRIVSGASTGTPGY
;
A
#
# COMPACT_ATOMS: atom_id res chain seq x y z
N MET A 1 -65.30 -17.48 18.70
CA MET A 1 -65.81 -16.67 17.57
C MET A 1 -66.03 -15.24 18.06
N LYS A 2 -65.61 -14.26 17.25
CA LYS A 2 -65.85 -12.81 17.34
C LYS A 2 -64.97 -12.08 18.38
N ALA A 3 -63.91 -11.38 17.93
CA ALA A 3 -63.93 -10.05 17.27
C ALA A 3 -64.17 -8.95 18.33
N GLN A 4 -63.51 -7.80 18.39
CA GLN A 4 -62.59 -7.12 17.49
C GLN A 4 -62.37 -5.71 18.09
N ARG A 5 -61.11 -5.23 18.05
CA ARG A 5 -60.67 -3.82 18.06
C ARG A 5 -60.94 -2.97 19.33
N LEU A 6 -59.85 -2.48 19.94
CA LEU A 6 -59.66 -1.03 20.06
C LEU A 6 -58.17 -0.68 20.04
N ILE A 7 -57.86 0.31 19.21
CA ILE A 7 -56.55 0.86 18.91
C ILE A 7 -56.26 1.93 19.96
N VAL A 8 -55.09 1.87 20.60
CA VAL A 8 -54.48 3.04 21.24
C VAL A 8 -53.05 3.14 20.72
N VAL A 9 -52.88 4.03 19.75
CA VAL A 9 -51.60 4.49 19.24
C VAL A 9 -50.93 5.28 20.37
N VAL A 10 -49.93 4.70 21.02
CA VAL A 10 -48.99 5.47 21.85
C VAL A 10 -47.67 5.53 21.08
N MET A 11 -47.59 6.60 20.30
CA MET A 11 -46.40 7.13 19.66
C MET A 11 -45.46 7.58 20.79
N MET A 12 -44.48 6.75 21.14
CA MET A 12 -43.40 7.16 22.03
C MET A 12 -42.07 6.77 21.39
N THR A 13 -41.59 7.74 20.61
CA THR A 13 -40.21 7.93 20.18
C THR A 13 -39.22 7.57 21.27
N SER A 14 -38.47 6.50 21.05
CA SER A 14 -37.13 6.34 21.63
C SER A 14 -36.15 6.23 20.47
N LEU A 15 -35.65 7.40 20.05
CA LEU A 15 -34.39 7.56 19.32
C LEU A 15 -33.32 6.87 20.16
N VAL A 16 -32.98 5.62 19.86
CA VAL A 16 -31.68 5.08 20.27
C VAL A 16 -30.71 5.61 19.23
N ALA A 17 -30.12 6.77 19.54
CA ALA A 17 -28.98 7.30 18.85
C ALA A 17 -27.90 6.22 18.85
N VAL A 18 -27.69 5.60 17.69
CA VAL A 18 -26.52 4.79 17.42
C VAL A 18 -25.37 5.79 17.38
N THR A 19 -24.79 6.11 18.52
CA THR A 19 -23.48 6.76 18.61
C THR A 19 -22.43 5.73 18.20
N GLY A 20 -22.47 5.35 16.92
CA GLY A 20 -21.33 4.82 16.24
C GLY A 20 -20.32 5.95 16.16
N CYS A 21 -19.42 6.03 17.14
CA CYS A 21 -18.14 6.66 16.91
C CYS A 21 -17.46 5.85 15.80
N PHE A 22 -17.72 6.23 14.55
CA PHE A 22 -16.86 5.93 13.43
C PHE A 22 -15.55 6.68 13.70
N HIS A 23 -14.72 6.13 14.59
CA HIS A 23 -13.30 6.39 14.56
C HIS A 23 -12.82 5.81 13.23
N THR A 24 -12.72 6.67 12.22
CA THR A 24 -11.87 6.41 11.07
C THR A 24 -10.46 6.30 11.62
N ASN A 25 -10.07 5.09 12.04
CA ASN A 25 -8.68 4.76 12.32
C ASN A 25 -7.96 4.80 10.97
N THR A 26 -7.57 6.00 10.53
CA THR A 26 -6.51 6.13 9.55
C THR A 26 -5.27 5.54 10.21
N VAL A 27 -4.95 4.30 9.82
CA VAL A 27 -3.72 3.64 10.27
C VAL A 27 -2.58 4.39 9.61
N TYR A 28 -2.02 5.36 10.33
CA TYR A 28 -0.80 6.04 9.93
C TYR A 28 0.36 5.05 10.02
N ALA A 29 1.23 5.05 9.02
CA ALA A 29 2.46 4.27 9.08
C ALA A 29 3.30 4.72 10.29
N PRO A 30 3.84 3.79 11.09
CA PRO A 30 4.71 4.13 12.20
C PRO A 30 6.02 4.75 11.68
N ASP A 31 6.70 5.56 12.50
CA ASP A 31 8.03 6.08 12.19
C ASP A 31 8.98 4.92 11.81
N LEU A 32 9.39 4.91 10.55
CA LEU A 32 10.16 3.82 9.98
C LEU A 32 11.62 3.92 10.43
N THR A 33 11.95 3.23 11.51
CA THR A 33 13.31 2.77 11.74
C THR A 33 13.45 1.39 11.12
N PHE A 34 14.37 1.21 10.18
CA PHE A 34 14.72 -0.12 9.70
C PHE A 34 15.51 -0.83 10.80
N ILE A 35 14.81 -1.60 11.64
CA ILE A 35 15.32 -2.12 12.94
C ILE A 35 16.35 -3.25 12.75
N THR A 36 16.52 -3.79 11.55
CA THR A 36 17.41 -4.92 11.26
C THR A 36 18.16 -4.70 9.95
N PRO A 37 19.45 -5.09 9.85
CA PRO A 37 20.18 -5.04 8.58
C PRO A 37 19.61 -6.11 7.65
N LEU A 38 18.62 -5.73 6.85
CA LEU A 38 18.16 -6.53 5.72
C LEU A 38 19.24 -6.52 4.63
N PRO A 39 19.41 -7.62 3.87
CA PRO A 39 20.36 -7.63 2.78
C PRO A 39 20.00 -6.55 1.76
N LEU A 40 20.98 -5.72 1.40
CA LEU A 40 20.83 -4.70 0.38
C LEU A 40 20.77 -5.37 -1.00
N VAL A 41 19.74 -5.03 -1.78
CA VAL A 41 19.60 -5.46 -3.17
C VAL A 41 19.67 -4.27 -4.11
N ASN A 42 20.53 -4.38 -5.12
CA ASN A 42 20.55 -3.45 -6.24
C ASN A 42 19.41 -3.82 -7.22
N VAL A 43 18.46 -2.90 -7.41
CA VAL A 43 17.30 -3.12 -8.29
C VAL A 43 17.71 -3.40 -9.73
N SER A 44 18.73 -2.71 -10.26
CA SER A 44 19.20 -2.94 -11.64
C SER A 44 19.79 -4.33 -11.80
N GLN A 45 20.55 -4.83 -10.82
CA GLN A 45 21.06 -6.19 -10.83
C GLN A 45 19.92 -7.21 -10.77
N MET A 46 18.98 -7.06 -9.84
CA MET A 46 17.83 -7.96 -9.71
C MET A 46 17.04 -8.03 -11.03
N ARG A 47 16.81 -6.88 -11.68
CA ARG A 47 16.16 -6.82 -13.00
C ARG A 47 16.94 -7.58 -14.07
N GLY A 48 18.26 -7.45 -14.08
CA GLY A 48 19.13 -8.20 -15.01
C GLY A 48 19.06 -9.71 -14.79
N ASP A 49 19.01 -10.15 -13.54
CA ASP A 49 18.91 -11.57 -13.19
C ASP A 49 17.57 -12.15 -13.68
N TYR A 50 16.44 -11.47 -13.40
CA TYR A 50 15.12 -11.91 -13.89
C TYR A 50 14.97 -11.84 -15.42
N ALA A 51 15.62 -10.88 -16.08
CA ALA A 51 15.62 -10.81 -17.53
C ALA A 51 16.42 -11.95 -18.18
N SER A 52 17.41 -12.50 -17.47
CA SER A 52 18.29 -13.54 -17.98
C SER A 52 17.71 -14.95 -17.74
N ASP A 53 17.25 -15.22 -16.52
CA ASP A 53 16.61 -16.49 -16.15
C ASP A 53 15.68 -16.27 -14.94
N VAL A 54 14.37 -16.27 -15.19
CA VAL A 54 13.34 -16.07 -14.16
C VAL A 54 13.41 -17.14 -13.08
N LYS A 55 13.63 -18.42 -13.44
CA LYS A 55 13.62 -19.52 -12.47
C LYS A 55 14.82 -19.45 -11.54
N ALA A 56 15.99 -19.13 -12.08
CA ALA A 56 17.20 -18.94 -11.27
C ALA A 56 17.06 -17.70 -10.37
N ALA A 57 16.47 -16.62 -10.86
CA ALA A 57 16.21 -15.41 -10.08
C ALA A 57 15.19 -15.66 -8.95
N ASP A 58 14.08 -16.36 -9.22
CA ASP A 58 13.09 -16.71 -8.20
C ASP A 58 13.73 -17.54 -7.08
N ALA A 59 14.59 -18.51 -7.41
CA ALA A 59 15.31 -19.30 -6.41
C ALA A 59 16.22 -18.45 -5.50
N ARG A 60 16.67 -17.29 -5.99
CA ARG A 60 17.53 -16.35 -5.24
C ARG A 60 16.73 -15.32 -4.44
N TYR A 61 15.64 -14.80 -5.01
CA TYR A 61 14.95 -13.63 -4.48
C TYR A 61 13.57 -13.93 -3.91
N ALA A 62 12.78 -14.81 -4.53
CA ALA A 62 11.39 -15.00 -4.17
C ALA A 62 11.23 -15.51 -2.73
N GLY A 63 10.24 -14.96 -2.01
CA GLY A 63 9.98 -15.25 -0.60
C GLY A 63 10.92 -14.55 0.39
N GLN A 64 12.01 -13.93 -0.08
CA GLN A 64 12.97 -13.25 0.80
C GLN A 64 12.65 -11.76 0.97
N GLN A 65 13.04 -11.21 2.11
CA GLN A 65 12.88 -9.79 2.44
C GLN A 65 14.21 -9.06 2.26
N PHE A 66 14.16 -7.91 1.58
CA PHE A 66 15.34 -7.12 1.24
C PHE A 66 15.16 -5.65 1.55
N TYR A 67 16.28 -4.95 1.61
CA TYR A 67 16.36 -3.51 1.58
C TYR A 67 16.77 -3.04 0.19
N PHE A 68 16.05 -2.06 -0.35
CA PHE A 68 16.30 -1.44 -1.64
C PHE A 68 16.57 0.05 -1.42
N GLY A 69 17.84 0.42 -1.55
CA GLY A 69 18.30 1.78 -1.26
C GLY A 69 18.22 2.72 -2.47
N GLN A 70 17.93 4.00 -2.20
CA GLN A 70 18.05 5.12 -3.16
C GLN A 70 17.38 4.85 -4.51
N LEU A 71 16.10 4.48 -4.47
CA LEU A 71 15.31 4.24 -5.67
C LEU A 71 14.69 5.54 -6.17
N LYS A 72 14.86 5.81 -7.47
CA LYS A 72 14.13 6.89 -8.15
C LYS A 72 12.83 6.35 -8.71
N VAL A 73 11.71 6.87 -8.23
CA VAL A 73 10.37 6.49 -8.68
C VAL A 73 10.15 6.87 -10.14
N THR A 74 9.66 5.91 -10.94
CA THR A 74 9.30 6.14 -12.34
C THR A 74 7.80 6.31 -12.54
N GLU A 75 6.96 5.70 -11.70
CA GLU A 75 5.50 5.83 -11.74
C GLU A 75 4.93 5.55 -10.35
N VAL A 76 3.77 6.14 -10.04
CA VAL A 76 3.00 5.85 -8.84
C VAL A 76 1.56 5.55 -9.25
N SER A 77 1.06 4.38 -8.87
CA SER A 77 -0.36 4.06 -8.91
C SER A 77 -0.93 4.20 -7.51
N LYS A 78 -1.82 5.18 -7.30
CA LYS A 78 -2.52 5.41 -6.04
C LYS A 78 -4.01 5.61 -6.30
N ALA A 79 -4.86 5.06 -5.43
CA ALA A 79 -6.29 5.26 -5.56
C ALA A 79 -6.66 6.66 -5.01
N LEU A 80 -7.26 7.52 -5.85
CA LEU A 80 -7.73 8.85 -5.42
C LEU A 80 -8.93 8.77 -4.46
N TYR A 81 -9.65 7.65 -4.48
CA TYR A 81 -10.77 7.30 -3.61
C TYR A 81 -10.66 5.80 -3.30
N PRO A 82 -11.24 5.27 -2.21
CA PRO A 82 -11.23 3.85 -1.88
C PRO A 82 -12.11 3.01 -2.83
N LEU A 83 -11.87 3.12 -4.13
CA LEU A 83 -12.32 2.16 -5.13
C LEU A 83 -11.48 0.90 -4.92
N ARG A 84 -12.11 -0.14 -4.37
CA ARG A 84 -11.52 -1.40 -3.91
C ARG A 84 -10.74 -2.20 -4.98
N ALA A 85 -10.58 -1.69 -6.20
CA ALA A 85 -10.07 -2.42 -7.36
C ALA A 85 -8.76 -1.85 -7.95
N THR A 86 -8.26 -0.70 -7.50
CA THR A 86 -7.02 -0.14 -8.05
C THR A 86 -5.83 -0.72 -7.29
N GLU A 87 -4.91 -1.37 -8.02
CA GLU A 87 -3.66 -1.84 -7.43
C GLU A 87 -2.76 -0.64 -7.11
N GLU A 88 -2.38 -0.51 -5.84
CA GLU A 88 -1.50 0.56 -5.37
C GLU A 88 -0.05 0.11 -5.34
N TYR A 89 0.83 0.87 -5.99
CA TYR A 89 2.26 0.56 -6.06
C TYR A 89 3.09 1.78 -6.44
N VAL A 90 4.38 1.69 -6.11
CA VAL A 90 5.44 2.49 -6.71
C VAL A 90 6.15 1.64 -7.77
N LEU A 91 6.42 2.21 -8.94
CA LEU A 91 7.19 1.55 -9.99
C LEU A 91 8.60 2.13 -10.07
N VAL A 92 9.59 1.24 -10.23
CA VAL A 92 10.98 1.59 -10.56
C VAL A 92 11.43 0.70 -11.72
N GLY A 93 11.36 1.22 -12.94
CA GLY A 93 11.55 0.41 -14.14
C GLY A 93 10.42 -0.61 -14.30
N ASN A 94 10.71 -1.92 -14.18
CA ASN A 94 9.70 -2.98 -14.18
C ASN A 94 9.55 -3.67 -12.82
N VAL A 95 9.95 -3.01 -11.72
CA VAL A 95 9.76 -3.52 -10.35
C VAL A 95 8.63 -2.75 -9.69
N LYS A 96 7.57 -3.47 -9.28
CA LYS A 96 6.44 -2.93 -8.52
C LYS A 96 6.70 -3.12 -7.03
N PHE A 97 6.70 -2.03 -6.29
CA PHE A 97 6.74 -2.01 -4.83
C PHE A 97 5.35 -1.71 -4.29
N LYS A 98 4.69 -2.73 -3.75
CA LYS A 98 3.33 -2.63 -3.20
C LYS A 98 3.41 -2.29 -1.71
N PRO A 99 2.94 -1.10 -1.28
CA PRO A 99 3.07 -0.67 0.10
C PRO A 99 2.24 -1.54 1.04
N ARG A 100 2.69 -1.69 2.28
CA ARG A 100 1.89 -2.23 3.39
C ARG A 100 0.77 -1.25 3.76
N TYR A 101 1.04 0.05 3.67
CA TYR A 101 0.10 1.12 4.00
C TYR A 101 -0.10 2.04 2.80
N ALA A 102 -1.34 2.15 2.30
CA ALA A 102 -1.69 3.04 1.18
C ALA A 102 -1.27 4.50 1.41
N SER A 103 -1.30 4.94 2.68
CA SER A 103 -0.87 6.27 3.10
C SER A 103 0.58 6.59 2.74
N ASP A 104 1.44 5.58 2.60
CA ASP A 104 2.85 5.78 2.23
C ASP A 104 2.99 6.41 0.83
N LEU A 105 1.96 6.29 -0.03
CA LEU A 105 1.97 6.82 -1.39
C LEU A 105 1.49 8.26 -1.51
N TRP A 106 0.94 8.85 -0.45
CA TRP A 106 0.30 10.17 -0.53
C TRP A 106 1.28 11.25 -1.00
N ASP A 107 2.49 11.24 -0.44
CA ASP A 107 3.56 12.21 -0.72
C ASP A 107 4.59 11.73 -1.76
N ILE A 108 4.38 10.56 -2.35
CA ILE A 108 5.26 10.00 -3.38
C ILE A 108 4.71 10.36 -4.76
N GLY A 109 5.60 10.88 -5.60
CA GLY A 109 5.35 11.13 -7.02
C GLY A 109 6.46 10.55 -7.90
N GLU A 110 6.30 10.71 -9.21
CA GLU A 110 7.38 10.44 -10.15
C GLU A 110 8.62 11.30 -9.81
N GLY A 111 9.80 10.69 -9.84
CA GLY A 111 11.07 11.36 -9.54
C GLY A 111 11.44 11.45 -8.05
N THR A 112 10.51 11.15 -7.13
CA THR A 112 10.81 11.04 -5.70
C THR A 112 11.91 10.00 -5.47
N LEU A 113 12.86 10.30 -4.57
CA LEU A 113 13.84 9.32 -4.10
C LEU A 113 13.31 8.65 -2.84
N ILE A 114 13.28 7.33 -2.86
CA ILE A 114 12.78 6.51 -1.75
C ILE A 114 13.76 5.42 -1.38
N GLU A 115 13.56 4.86 -0.19
CA GLU A 115 14.11 3.60 0.23
C GLU A 115 12.96 2.67 0.61
N VAL A 116 13.14 1.38 0.34
CA VAL A 116 12.07 0.40 0.52
C VAL A 116 12.62 -0.83 1.22
N THR A 117 11.85 -1.37 2.17
CA THR A 117 12.01 -2.76 2.59
C THR A 117 10.77 -3.54 2.25
N GLY A 118 10.92 -4.73 1.68
CA GLY A 118 9.77 -5.56 1.31
C GLY A 118 10.17 -6.97 0.92
N GLN A 119 9.18 -7.84 0.77
CA GLN A 119 9.38 -9.23 0.37
C GLN A 119 9.21 -9.37 -1.14
N VAL A 120 10.17 -9.99 -1.81
CA VAL A 120 10.04 -10.28 -3.26
C VAL A 120 9.06 -11.43 -3.44
N GLN A 121 7.99 -11.19 -4.19
CA GLN A 121 6.99 -12.20 -4.54
C GLN A 121 7.44 -13.04 -5.74
N GLY A 122 8.20 -12.44 -6.66
CA GLY A 122 8.69 -13.08 -7.90
C GLY A 122 8.31 -12.29 -9.14
N TYR A 123 8.38 -12.95 -10.30
CA TYR A 123 8.01 -12.37 -11.60
C TYR A 123 6.57 -12.67 -12.00
N LEU A 124 5.75 -11.63 -12.17
CA LEU A 124 4.32 -11.71 -12.43
C LEU A 124 3.92 -10.69 -13.50
N TRP A 125 3.28 -11.15 -14.58
CA TRP A 125 2.70 -10.27 -15.61
C TRP A 125 3.67 -9.21 -16.15
N ASN A 126 4.93 -9.59 -16.38
CA ASN A 126 6.05 -8.73 -16.81
C ASN A 126 6.66 -7.79 -15.76
N TYR A 127 6.26 -7.91 -14.50
CA TYR A 127 6.81 -7.14 -13.39
C TYR A 127 7.50 -8.05 -12.37
N ILE A 128 8.57 -7.56 -11.78
CA ILE A 128 9.05 -8.13 -10.51
C ILE A 128 8.23 -7.47 -9.40
N VAL A 129 7.52 -8.26 -8.60
CA VAL A 129 6.65 -7.74 -7.56
C VAL A 129 7.34 -7.88 -6.21
N VAL A 130 7.41 -6.76 -5.48
CA VAL A 130 7.82 -6.69 -4.08
C VAL A 130 6.59 -6.27 -3.28
N GLN A 131 6.20 -7.10 -2.32
CA GLN A 131 5.00 -6.91 -1.51
C GLN A 131 5.35 -6.50 -0.08
N ASP A 132 4.32 -6.05 0.62
CA ASP A 132 4.39 -5.73 2.05
C ASP A 132 5.47 -4.67 2.36
N CYS A 133 5.57 -3.68 1.46
CA CYS A 133 6.65 -2.70 1.47
C CYS A 133 6.45 -1.64 2.56
N LEU A 134 7.52 -1.33 3.28
CA LEU A 134 7.65 -0.11 4.07
C LEU A 134 8.49 0.88 3.27
N ILE A 135 7.97 2.08 3.03
CA ILE A 135 8.57 3.05 2.13
C ILE A 135 8.97 4.31 2.90
N ARG A 136 10.23 4.70 2.78
CA ARG A 136 10.77 5.93 3.36
C ARG A 136 11.14 6.90 2.24
N ILE A 137 10.60 8.12 2.29
CA ILE A 137 10.99 9.19 1.36
C ILE A 137 12.36 9.73 1.80
N VAL A 138 13.31 9.75 0.87
CA VAL A 138 14.65 10.32 1.05
C VAL A 138 14.66 11.78 0.60
N SER A 139 14.08 12.08 -0.57
CA SER A 139 13.97 13.45 -1.09
C SER A 139 12.97 13.54 -2.24
N GLY A 140 12.58 14.77 -2.60
CA GLY A 140 11.70 15.01 -3.75
C GLY A 140 10.26 14.53 -3.52
N ALA A 141 9.77 14.59 -2.27
CA ALA A 141 8.36 14.38 -1.96
C ALA A 141 7.51 15.29 -2.86
N SER A 142 6.45 14.75 -3.46
CA SER A 142 5.51 15.60 -4.16
C SER A 142 4.87 16.51 -3.12
N THR A 143 5.07 17.82 -3.20
CA THR A 143 4.28 18.79 -2.42
C THR A 143 2.87 18.77 -2.99
N GLY A 144 2.13 17.71 -2.68
CA GLY A 144 0.71 17.65 -2.91
C GLY A 144 0.08 18.58 -1.90
N THR A 145 -0.09 19.86 -2.24
CA THR A 145 -1.15 20.63 -1.60
C THR A 145 -2.42 19.80 -1.76
N PRO A 146 -3.08 19.35 -0.67
CA PRO A 146 -4.39 18.77 -0.81
C PRO A 146 -5.25 19.88 -1.39
N GLY A 147 -5.75 19.70 -2.61
CA GLY A 147 -6.75 20.59 -3.17
C GLY A 147 -8.01 20.46 -2.31
N TYR A 148 -8.14 21.36 -1.34
CA TYR A 148 -9.39 21.65 -0.64
C TYR A 148 -10.23 22.60 -1.49
#